data_AF-A0A1I5L8I6-F1
#
_entry.id   AF-A0A1I5L8I6-F1
#
_cell.length_a   1.000
_cell.length_b   1.000
_cell.length_c   1.000
_cell.angle_alpha   90.00
_cell.angle_beta   90.00
_cell.angle_gamma   90.00
#
_symmetry.space_group_name_H-M   'P 1'
#
loop_
_entity.id
_entity.type
_entity.pdbx_description
1 polymer ?
#
loop_
_entity_poly.entity_id
_entity_poly.type
_entity_poly.pdbx_seq_one_letter_code
_entity_poly.pdbx_strand_id
1 'polypeptide(L)'
;MLSSQGKGFYPKQLITDREKLLKKYKVIITYAMSGGNKPSSNGDYQVVSSLQVLTPNEVCTETYLIMGTYDCESEANNMCTYVSTKTFRFLLLQALTSIHITKDSFQFVPLQDFSKPWTDEELYKKYKLTDEKIQFIESMIKPME
;
A
#
# COMPACT_ATOMS: atom_id res chain seq x y z
N MET A 1 0.59 -14.04 13.68
CA MET A 1 -0.63 -13.65 12.96
C MET A 1 -0.94 -12.21 13.30
N LEU A 2 -1.22 -11.38 12.30
CA LEU A 2 -1.68 -10.01 12.44
C LEU A 2 -3.20 -9.93 12.20
N SER A 3 -3.93 -9.22 13.07
CA SER A 3 -5.36 -8.97 12.93
C SER A 3 -5.70 -7.53 13.36
N SER A 4 -6.98 -7.14 13.29
CA SER A 4 -7.46 -5.86 13.81
C SER A 4 -7.18 -5.64 15.30
N GLN A 5 -6.95 -6.71 16.08
CA GLN A 5 -6.60 -6.65 17.50
C GLN A 5 -5.08 -6.66 17.75
N GLY A 6 -4.27 -6.60 16.70
CA GLY A 6 -2.81 -6.60 16.78
C GLY A 6 -2.17 -7.95 16.48
N LYS A 7 -0.94 -8.15 16.99
CA LYS A 7 -0.15 -9.36 16.75
C LYS A 7 -0.47 -10.44 17.78
N GLY A 8 -0.67 -11.67 17.31
CA GLY A 8 -0.87 -12.85 18.13
C GLY A 8 -0.26 -14.12 17.52
N PHE A 9 -0.28 -15.21 18.28
CA PHE A 9 0.22 -16.52 17.82
C PHE A 9 -0.89 -17.33 17.16
N TYR A 10 -0.54 -18.07 16.11
CA TYR A 10 -1.46 -18.99 15.44
C TYR A 10 -0.72 -20.29 15.08
N PRO A 11 -1.29 -21.48 15.34
CA PRO A 11 -0.62 -22.75 15.07
C PRO A 11 -0.33 -22.94 13.57
N LYS A 12 0.93 -23.22 13.22
CA LYS A 12 1.37 -23.37 11.83
C LYS A 12 0.66 -24.51 11.10
N GLN A 13 0.32 -25.58 11.81
CA GLN A 13 -0.35 -26.76 11.27
C GLN A 13 -1.80 -26.47 10.81
N LEU A 14 -2.40 -25.40 11.30
CA LEU A 14 -3.74 -24.97 10.91
C LEU A 14 -3.73 -23.98 9.72
N ILE A 15 -2.56 -23.54 9.28
CA ILE A 15 -2.43 -22.62 8.15
C ILE A 15 -2.54 -23.40 6.85
N THR A 16 -3.52 -23.03 6.03
CA THR A 16 -3.63 -23.50 4.64
C THR A 16 -2.93 -22.52 3.71
N ASP A 17 -1.88 -22.96 3.01
CA ASP A 17 -1.03 -22.11 2.15
C ASP A 17 -1.03 -22.57 0.69
N ARG A 18 -2.20 -22.56 0.04
CA ARG A 18 -2.35 -23.04 -1.35
C ARG A 18 -1.47 -22.28 -2.34
N GLU A 19 -1.38 -20.97 -2.14
CA GLU A 19 -0.62 -20.05 -2.98
C GLU A 19 0.88 -19.98 -2.61
N LYS A 20 1.34 -20.80 -1.65
CA LYS A 20 2.75 -20.88 -1.20
C LYS A 20 3.33 -19.53 -0.75
N LEU A 21 2.52 -18.71 -0.09
CA LEU A 21 2.90 -17.37 0.35
C LEU A 21 3.58 -17.39 1.71
N LEU A 22 3.42 -18.45 2.52
CA LEU A 22 3.86 -18.48 3.91
C LEU A 22 5.36 -18.15 4.04
N LYS A 23 6.18 -18.64 3.11
CA LYS A 23 7.64 -18.42 3.10
C LYS A 23 8.10 -17.11 2.46
N LYS A 24 7.19 -16.32 1.90
CA LYS A 24 7.49 -15.05 1.21
C LYS A 24 7.35 -13.84 2.13
N TYR A 25 8.04 -12.76 1.78
CA TYR A 25 7.72 -11.43 2.28
C TYR A 25 6.40 -10.96 1.65
N LYS A 26 5.55 -10.28 2.42
CA LYS A 26 4.23 -9.82 1.96
C LYS A 26 4.06 -8.35 2.29
N VAL A 27 3.81 -7.54 1.28
CA VAL A 27 3.50 -6.12 1.48
C VAL A 27 2.01 -6.00 1.67
N ILE A 28 1.60 -5.47 2.82
CA ILE A 28 0.20 -5.41 3.21
C ILE A 28 -0.25 -3.99 3.56
N ILE A 29 -1.53 -3.72 3.31
CA ILE A 29 -2.23 -2.52 3.76
C ILE A 29 -3.55 -2.91 4.44
N THR A 30 -4.13 -2.01 5.23
CA THR A 30 -5.50 -2.19 5.74
C THR A 30 -6.48 -2.30 4.57
N TYR A 31 -7.33 -3.34 4.56
CA TYR A 31 -8.33 -3.55 3.50
C TYR A 31 -9.46 -2.51 3.54
N ALA A 32 -9.94 -2.15 4.74
CA ALA A 32 -11.00 -1.17 4.94
C ALA A 32 -10.46 0.08 5.63
N MET A 33 -10.42 1.20 4.91
CA MET A 33 -9.90 2.47 5.39
C MET A 33 -11.05 3.48 5.60
N SER A 34 -11.55 3.57 6.84
CA SER A 34 -12.55 4.57 7.19
C SER A 34 -11.99 5.97 7.01
N GLY A 35 -12.67 6.80 6.22
CA GLY A 35 -12.25 8.16 5.91
C GLY A 35 -11.17 8.27 4.83
N GLY A 36 -10.62 7.17 4.28
CA GLY A 36 -9.62 7.25 3.22
C GLY A 36 -10.14 7.84 1.90
N ASN A 37 -11.45 7.76 1.70
CA ASN A 37 -12.18 8.35 0.57
C ASN A 37 -12.79 9.73 0.89
N LYS A 38 -12.43 10.34 2.03
CA LYS A 38 -12.92 11.66 2.43
C LYS A 38 -11.75 12.56 2.83
N PRO A 39 -11.81 13.85 2.52
CA PRO A 39 -10.78 14.78 2.97
C PRO A 39 -10.87 14.97 4.48
N SER A 40 -9.74 15.32 5.09
CA SER A 40 -9.69 15.84 6.45
C SER A 40 -10.25 17.27 6.50
N SER A 41 -10.31 17.87 7.69
CA SER A 41 -10.68 19.28 7.86
C SER A 41 -9.78 20.24 7.06
N ASN A 42 -8.55 19.83 6.73
CA ASN A 42 -7.59 20.64 5.99
C ASN A 42 -7.70 20.42 4.46
N GLY A 43 -8.62 19.58 3.99
CA GLY A 43 -8.80 19.28 2.56
C GLY A 43 -7.91 18.17 2.00
N ASP A 44 -6.99 17.63 2.80
CA ASP A 44 -6.05 16.57 2.42
C ASP A 44 -6.55 15.16 2.80
N TYR A 45 -6.05 14.13 2.11
CA TYR A 45 -6.51 12.75 2.22
C TYR A 45 -5.46 11.85 2.86
N GLN A 46 -5.92 10.95 3.73
CA GLN A 46 -5.15 9.82 4.24
C GLN A 46 -5.66 8.52 3.60
N VAL A 47 -5.17 8.21 2.40
CA VAL A 47 -5.69 7.11 1.57
C VAL A 47 -5.30 5.74 2.11
N VAL A 48 -4.09 5.62 2.68
CA VAL A 48 -3.54 4.41 3.28
C VAL A 48 -3.14 4.74 4.73
N SER A 49 -3.65 3.97 5.70
CA SER A 49 -3.35 4.15 7.14
C SER A 49 -2.30 3.21 7.70
N SER A 50 -2.15 2.04 7.09
CA SER A 50 -1.13 1.08 7.46
C SER A 50 -0.47 0.53 6.21
N LEU A 51 0.83 0.40 6.28
CA LEU A 51 1.68 -0.19 5.28
C LEU A 51 2.81 -0.90 6.02
N GLN A 52 2.97 -2.19 5.81
CA GLN A 52 4.05 -2.94 6.43
C GLN A 52 4.41 -4.17 5.60
N VAL A 53 5.61 -4.68 5.85
CA VAL A 53 6.06 -5.96 5.33
C VAL A 53 5.85 -7.01 6.42
N LEU A 54 5.14 -8.09 6.07
CA LEU A 54 5.17 -9.32 6.84
C LEU A 54 6.36 -10.17 6.38
N THR A 55 7.11 -10.68 7.35
CA THR A 55 8.25 -11.57 7.12
C THR A 55 7.80 -13.02 6.85
N PRO A 56 8.70 -13.90 6.38
CA PRO A 56 8.40 -15.32 6.25
C PRO A 56 7.86 -15.95 7.54
N ASN A 57 6.80 -16.75 7.43
CA ASN A 57 6.00 -17.33 8.51
C ASN A 57 5.08 -16.35 9.28
N GLU A 58 5.06 -15.06 8.93
CA GLU A 58 3.98 -14.17 9.35
C GLU A 58 2.80 -14.24 8.37
N VAL A 59 1.60 -14.18 8.95
CA VAL A 59 0.30 -14.23 8.27
C VAL A 59 -0.61 -13.15 8.82
N CYS A 60 -1.58 -12.69 8.03
CA CYS A 60 -2.61 -11.74 8.45
C CYS A 60 -4.01 -12.29 8.21
N THR A 61 -5.00 -11.72 8.90
CA THR A 61 -6.42 -11.92 8.60
C THR A 61 -6.85 -11.06 7.39
N GLU A 62 -8.07 -11.26 6.91
CA GLU A 62 -8.69 -10.50 5.80
C GLU A 62 -8.87 -9.00 6.10
N THR A 63 -8.62 -8.57 7.35
CA THR A 63 -8.49 -7.15 7.70
C THR A 63 -7.40 -6.45 6.87
N TYR A 64 -6.43 -7.20 6.36
CA TYR A 64 -5.35 -6.72 5.53
C TYR A 64 -5.43 -7.26 4.11
N LEU A 65 -5.10 -6.40 3.15
CA LEU A 65 -4.90 -6.76 1.75
C LEU A 65 -3.41 -7.02 1.52
N ILE A 66 -3.07 -8.17 0.94
CA ILE A 66 -1.73 -8.44 0.41
C ILE A 66 -1.63 -7.82 -0.98
N MET A 67 -0.85 -6.75 -1.12
CA MET A 67 -0.64 -6.07 -2.40
C MET A 67 0.40 -6.77 -3.27
N GLY A 68 1.39 -7.41 -2.64
CA GLY A 68 2.48 -8.08 -3.34
C GLY A 68 3.22 -9.06 -2.44
N THR A 69 3.87 -10.05 -3.06
CA THR A 69 4.70 -11.03 -2.36
C THR A 69 6.04 -11.19 -3.04
N TYR A 70 7.10 -11.26 -2.24
CA TYR A 70 8.49 -11.24 -2.72
C TYR A 70 9.31 -12.31 -2.02
N ASP A 71 10.33 -12.81 -2.70
CA ASP A 71 11.30 -13.73 -2.12
C ASP A 71 12.42 -12.97 -1.39
N CYS A 72 12.62 -11.68 -1.72
CA CYS A 72 13.61 -10.80 -1.13
C CYS A 72 12.96 -9.68 -0.30
N GLU A 73 13.52 -9.40 0.88
CA GLU A 73 13.09 -8.30 1.76
C GLU A 73 13.23 -6.94 1.09
N SER A 74 14.33 -6.73 0.34
CA SER A 74 14.60 -5.45 -0.31
C SER A 74 13.53 -5.09 -1.34
N GLU A 75 13.03 -6.06 -2.11
CA GLU A 75 11.97 -5.81 -3.10
C GLU A 75 10.64 -5.48 -2.41
N ALA A 76 10.32 -6.16 -1.30
CA ALA A 76 9.14 -5.84 -0.49
C ALA A 76 9.23 -4.42 0.09
N ASN A 77 10.40 -4.03 0.59
CA ASN A 77 10.64 -2.67 1.09
C ASN A 77 10.59 -1.63 -0.04
N ASN A 78 11.12 -1.94 -1.22
CA ASN A 78 11.01 -1.06 -2.39
C ASN A 78 9.55 -0.84 -2.80
N MET A 79 8.71 -1.88 -2.76
CA MET A 79 7.26 -1.69 -2.97
C MET A 79 6.63 -0.82 -1.87
N CYS A 80 7.04 -0.97 -0.61
CA CYS A 80 6.58 -0.05 0.45
C CYS A 80 6.95 1.40 0.13
N THR A 81 8.19 1.69 -0.31
CA THR A 81 8.56 3.06 -0.70
C THR A 81 7.66 3.62 -1.80
N TYR A 82 7.31 2.79 -2.80
CA TYR A 82 6.40 3.19 -3.86
C TYR A 82 4.99 3.49 -3.34
N VAL A 83 4.44 2.64 -2.47
CA VAL A 83 3.11 2.83 -1.88
C VAL A 83 3.05 4.06 -0.98
N SER A 84 4.16 4.38 -0.29
CA SER A 84 4.29 5.58 0.53
C SER A 84 4.34 6.88 -0.29
N THR A 85 4.60 6.84 -1.60
CA THR A 85 4.59 8.05 -2.43
C THR A 85 3.20 8.70 -2.48
N LYS A 86 3.16 10.03 -2.56
CA LYS A 86 1.92 10.77 -2.77
C LYS A 86 1.34 10.47 -4.15
N THR A 87 2.18 10.28 -5.15
CA THR A 87 1.76 9.89 -6.51
C THR A 87 0.94 8.60 -6.51
N PHE A 88 1.42 7.53 -5.86
CA PHE A 88 0.68 6.27 -5.74
C PHE A 88 -0.68 6.49 -5.07
N ARG A 89 -0.66 7.14 -3.90
CA ARG A 89 -1.86 7.32 -3.07
C ARG A 89 -2.87 8.25 -3.73
N PHE A 90 -2.41 9.24 -4.49
CA PHE A 90 -3.25 10.11 -5.32
C PHE A 90 -3.95 9.34 -6.44
N LEU A 91 -3.24 8.47 -7.15
CA LEU A 91 -3.83 7.64 -8.22
C LEU A 91 -4.83 6.62 -7.64
N LEU A 92 -4.51 6.01 -6.51
CA LEU A 92 -5.41 5.12 -5.78
C LEU A 92 -6.70 5.85 -5.36
N LEU A 93 -6.59 7.09 -4.87
CA LEU A 93 -7.74 7.92 -4.47
C LEU A 93 -8.72 8.13 -5.62
N GLN A 94 -8.26 8.24 -6.88
CA GLN A 94 -9.14 8.51 -8.02
C GLN A 94 -10.17 7.40 -8.28
N ALA A 95 -9.89 6.17 -7.82
CA ALA A 95 -10.79 5.04 -7.92
C ALA A 95 -11.40 4.61 -6.57
N LEU A 96 -11.07 5.30 -5.48
CA LEU A 96 -11.51 4.93 -4.13
C LEU A 96 -12.90 5.51 -3.81
N THR A 97 -13.94 4.80 -4.23
CA THR A 97 -15.35 5.22 -4.06
C THR A 97 -15.94 4.85 -2.71
N SER A 98 -15.39 3.82 -2.04
CA SER A 98 -15.86 3.31 -0.75
C SER A 98 -14.72 3.17 0.25
N ILE A 99 -15.02 2.74 1.47
CA ILE A 99 -13.98 2.43 2.48
C ILE A 99 -13.15 1.20 2.11
N HIS A 100 -13.61 0.34 1.21
CA HIS A 100 -12.91 -0.89 0.83
C HIS A 100 -11.91 -0.62 -0.30
N ILE A 101 -10.65 -0.98 -0.06
CA ILE A 101 -9.60 -0.98 -1.07
C ILE A 101 -9.60 -2.35 -1.73
N THR A 102 -10.14 -2.42 -2.93
CA THR A 102 -10.27 -3.67 -3.70
C THR A 102 -9.35 -3.63 -4.92
N LYS A 103 -9.30 -4.71 -5.69
CA LYS A 103 -8.53 -4.77 -6.94
C LYS A 103 -8.84 -3.60 -7.88
N ASP A 104 -10.11 -3.21 -7.99
CA ASP A 104 -10.55 -2.14 -8.88
C ASP A 104 -10.10 -0.75 -8.43
N SER A 105 -9.77 -0.59 -7.14
CA SER A 105 -9.17 0.65 -6.63
C SER A 105 -7.80 0.94 -7.26
N PHE A 106 -7.09 -0.08 -7.75
CA PHE A 106 -5.75 0.08 -8.33
C PHE A 106 -5.74 0.31 -9.85
N GLN A 107 -6.90 0.49 -10.49
CA GLN A 107 -7.00 0.58 -11.96
C GLN A 107 -6.15 1.70 -12.60
N PHE A 108 -5.87 2.78 -11.86
CA PHE A 108 -5.03 3.90 -12.31
C PHE A 108 -3.59 3.84 -11.79
N VAL A 109 -3.25 2.82 -10.98
CA VAL A 109 -1.96 2.72 -10.31
C VAL A 109 -1.01 1.86 -11.16
N PRO A 110 0.04 2.43 -11.75
CA PRO A 110 0.94 1.68 -12.62
C PRO A 110 1.88 0.77 -11.83
N LEU A 111 2.01 -0.49 -12.25
CA LEU A 111 3.02 -1.39 -11.69
C LEU A 111 4.44 -0.88 -11.96
N GLN A 112 5.29 -0.87 -10.94
CA GLN A 112 6.69 -0.47 -11.07
C GLN A 112 7.64 -1.66 -11.02
N ASP A 113 8.87 -1.43 -11.45
CA ASP A 113 9.99 -2.31 -11.17
C ASP A 113 10.46 -2.10 -9.73
N PHE A 114 10.41 -3.15 -8.92
CA PHE A 114 10.77 -3.13 -7.50
C PHE A 114 12.18 -3.65 -7.22
N SER A 115 13.01 -3.85 -8.25
CA SER A 115 14.45 -4.06 -8.06
C SER A 115 15.16 -2.82 -7.49
N LYS A 116 14.47 -1.66 -7.48
CA LYS A 116 14.91 -0.39 -6.88
C LYS A 116 13.75 0.30 -6.14
N PRO A 117 14.03 1.21 -5.19
CA PRO A 117 12.98 2.03 -4.57
C PRO A 117 12.43 3.08 -5.54
N TRP A 118 11.31 3.69 -5.15
CA TRP A 118 10.69 4.81 -5.87
C TRP A 118 10.42 5.98 -4.93
N THR A 119 10.77 7.19 -5.37
CA THR A 119 10.38 8.44 -4.69
C THR A 119 9.39 9.23 -5.54
N ASP A 120 8.68 10.18 -4.92
CA ASP A 120 7.80 11.09 -5.64
C ASP A 120 8.57 11.88 -6.72
N GLU A 121 9.79 12.36 -6.45
CA GLU A 121 10.60 13.10 -7.44
C GLU A 121 10.96 12.24 -8.65
N GLU A 122 11.27 10.95 -8.46
CA GLU A 122 11.51 10.02 -9.56
C GLU A 122 10.25 9.79 -10.39
N LEU A 123 9.09 9.66 -9.75
CA LEU A 123 7.81 9.47 -10.42
C LEU A 123 7.39 10.73 -11.18
N TYR A 124 7.59 11.92 -10.61
CA TYR A 124 7.33 13.21 -11.25
C TYR A 124 8.13 13.34 -12.55
N LYS A 125 9.43 13.03 -12.50
CA LYS A 125 10.30 13.03 -13.68
C LYS A 125 9.88 11.96 -14.69
N LYS A 126 9.61 10.73 -14.24
CA LYS A 126 9.20 9.60 -15.09
C LYS A 126 7.94 9.90 -15.89
N TYR A 127 6.93 10.48 -15.24
CA TYR A 127 5.65 10.81 -15.87
C TYR A 127 5.57 12.23 -16.43
N LYS A 128 6.67 12.99 -16.39
CA LYS A 128 6.76 14.36 -16.91
C LYS A 128 5.66 15.25 -16.34
N LEU A 129 5.44 15.18 -15.03
CA LEU A 129 4.47 16.02 -14.36
C LEU A 129 4.96 17.48 -14.37
N THR A 130 4.03 18.41 -14.60
CA THR A 130 4.29 19.84 -14.50
C THR A 130 4.24 20.29 -13.04
N ASP A 131 4.86 21.42 -12.71
CA ASP A 131 4.86 21.97 -11.35
C ASP A 131 3.45 22.16 -10.79
N GLU A 132 2.50 22.57 -11.64
CA GLU A 132 1.08 22.69 -11.28
C GLU A 132 0.48 21.34 -10.84
N LYS A 133 0.74 20.26 -11.60
CA LYS A 133 0.26 18.91 -11.27
C LYS A 133 0.92 18.37 -10.02
N ILE A 134 2.22 18.63 -9.84
CA ILE A 134 2.96 18.24 -8.65
C ILE A 134 2.35 18.94 -7.43
N GLN A 135 2.19 20.27 -7.46
CA GLN A 135 1.57 21.02 -6.37
C GLN A 135 0.16 20.54 -6.04
N PHE A 136 -0.63 20.19 -7.05
CA PHE A 136 -1.96 19.62 -6.85
C PHE A 136 -1.89 18.30 -6.08
N ILE A 137 -1.06 17.34 -6.50
CA ILE A 137 -0.85 16.07 -5.79
C ILE A 137 -0.37 16.31 -4.36
N GLU A 138 0.62 17.19 -4.20
CA GLU A 138 1.23 17.54 -2.91
C GLU A 138 0.21 18.12 -1.91
N SER A 139 -0.72 18.95 -2.39
CA SER A 139 -1.80 19.54 -1.58
C SER A 139 -2.90 18.55 -1.21
N MET A 140 -3.09 17.50 -2.01
CA MET A 140 -4.20 16.56 -1.84
C MET A 140 -3.86 15.42 -0.88
N ILE A 141 -2.60 14.99 -0.81
CA ILE A 141 -2.22 13.78 -0.09
C ILE A 141 -1.34 14.10 1.12
N LYS A 142 -1.74 13.57 2.29
CA LYS A 142 -0.95 13.69 3.51
C LYS A 142 0.44 13.05 3.36
N PRO A 143 1.49 13.64 3.95
CA PRO A 143 2.78 12.97 4.04
C PRO A 143 2.62 11.63 4.78
N MET A 144 3.45 10.67 4.42
CA MET A 144 3.56 9.38 5.10
C MET A 144 5.04 9.19 5.39
N GLU A 145 5.34 8.86 6.64
CA GLU A 145 6.70 8.58 7.11
C GLU A 145 7.14 7.17 6.71
#